data_AF-A0A2H8TM05-F1
#
_entry.id   AF-A0A2H8TM05-F1
#
_cell.length_a   1.000
_cell.length_b   1.000
_cell.length_c   1.000
_cell.angle_alpha   90.00
_cell.angle_beta   90.00
_cell.angle_gamma   90.00
#
_symmetry.space_group_name_H-M   'P 1'
#
loop_
_entity.id
_entity.type
_entity.pdbx_description
1 polymer ?
#
loop_
_entity_poly.entity_id
_entity_poly.type
_entity_poly.pdbx_seq_one_letter_code
_entity_poly.pdbx_strand_id
1 'polypeptide(L)'
;MWCPKPGCETVCDVGDRSRPHSVICPTCQTEFCSGCRATWHPGKPCPPPTTHDMPTFDSDLIKCCPMCSVPIEKDEGCAQMLCKRCKHVFCWYCLASLDDDFLLRHYDKGPCKNKLGHSRASVIWHRTQVIGIFAGFGILLLVASPLLLLAAPCIVCCKCRVCTSGSKLDDPDDDIIDEPN
;
A
#
# COMPACT_ATOMS: atom_id res chain seq x y z
N MET A 1 -6.73 -17.62 -15.37
CA MET A 1 -7.81 -17.03 -14.54
C MET A 1 -7.65 -17.54 -13.11
N TRP A 2 -7.89 -16.71 -12.09
CA TRP A 2 -7.83 -17.17 -10.70
C TRP A 2 -8.99 -18.11 -10.36
N CYS A 3 -8.70 -19.16 -9.58
CA CYS A 3 -9.71 -20.05 -9.02
C CYS A 3 -10.75 -19.26 -8.20
N PRO A 4 -12.07 -19.50 -8.37
CA PRO A 4 -13.10 -18.81 -7.61
C PRO A 4 -13.23 -19.31 -6.16
N LYS A 5 -12.67 -20.49 -5.83
CA LYS A 5 -12.77 -21.05 -4.48
C LYS A 5 -12.05 -20.16 -3.45
N PRO A 6 -12.73 -19.75 -2.35
CA PRO A 6 -12.10 -19.03 -1.26
C PRO A 6 -10.89 -19.80 -0.72
N GLY A 7 -9.78 -19.11 -0.47
CA GLY A 7 -8.53 -19.70 0.00
C GLY A 7 -7.70 -20.43 -1.07
N CYS A 8 -8.16 -20.52 -2.32
CA CYS A 8 -7.36 -21.05 -3.43
C CYS A 8 -6.76 -19.92 -4.27
N GLU A 9 -5.43 -19.85 -4.32
CA GLU A 9 -4.67 -18.84 -5.06
C GLU A 9 -4.12 -19.38 -6.40
N THR A 10 -4.75 -20.43 -6.93
CA THR A 10 -4.28 -21.05 -8.16
C THR A 10 -4.78 -20.30 -9.38
N VAL A 11 -3.87 -19.98 -10.30
CA VAL A 11 -4.21 -19.51 -11.64
C VAL A 11 -4.49 -20.72 -12.52
N CYS A 12 -5.74 -20.88 -12.92
CA CYS A 12 -6.20 -21.91 -13.84
C CYS A 12 -6.03 -21.44 -15.29
N ASP A 13 -5.53 -22.31 -16.17
CA ASP A 13 -5.57 -22.06 -17.61
C ASP A 13 -7.01 -22.22 -18.13
N VAL A 14 -7.41 -21.34 -19.03
CA VAL A 14 -8.78 -21.25 -19.56
C VAL A 14 -8.82 -21.45 -21.07
N GLY A 15 -7.66 -21.61 -21.73
CA GLY A 15 -7.59 -21.81 -23.18
C GLY A 15 -8.42 -20.79 -23.96
N ASP A 16 -9.33 -21.29 -24.80
CA ASP A 16 -10.23 -20.47 -25.61
C ASP A 16 -11.26 -19.70 -24.75
N ARG A 17 -11.35 -18.39 -24.96
CA ARG A 17 -12.29 -17.49 -24.28
C ARG A 17 -13.56 -17.22 -25.09
N SER A 18 -13.68 -17.81 -26.28
CA SER A 18 -14.79 -17.55 -27.19
C SER A 18 -16.13 -18.07 -26.65
N ARG A 19 -16.12 -19.17 -25.90
CA ARG A 19 -17.32 -19.83 -25.36
C ARG A 19 -17.13 -20.25 -23.90
N PRO A 20 -18.16 -20.10 -23.04
CA PRO A 20 -18.11 -20.62 -21.69
C PRO A 20 -17.96 -22.15 -21.69
N HIS A 21 -17.03 -22.66 -20.90
CA HIS A 21 -16.71 -24.08 -20.77
C HIS A 21 -16.28 -24.40 -19.32
N SER A 22 -16.15 -25.70 -19.03
CA SER A 22 -15.77 -26.17 -17.70
C SER A 22 -14.26 -26.01 -17.48
N VAL A 23 -13.89 -25.49 -16.32
CA VAL A 23 -12.51 -25.36 -15.87
C VAL A 23 -12.37 -26.06 -14.52
N ILE A 24 -11.42 -26.99 -14.42
CA ILE A 24 -11.08 -27.68 -13.17
C ILE A 24 -9.79 -27.09 -12.61
N CYS A 25 -9.84 -26.57 -11.39
CA CYS A 25 -8.64 -26.06 -10.72
C CYS A 25 -7.69 -27.22 -10.37
N PRO A 26 -6.41 -27.20 -10.79
CA PRO A 26 -5.48 -28.31 -10.53
C PRO A 26 -5.11 -28.46 -9.05
N THR A 27 -5.26 -27.40 -8.24
CA THR A 27 -4.89 -27.40 -6.82
C THR A 27 -6.03 -27.82 -5.91
N CYS A 28 -7.22 -27.24 -6.08
CA CYS A 28 -8.34 -27.46 -5.17
C CYS A 28 -9.48 -28.27 -5.78
N GLN A 29 -9.31 -28.77 -7.03
CA GLN A 29 -10.23 -29.63 -7.77
C GLN A 29 -11.65 -29.06 -7.90
N THR A 30 -11.78 -27.73 -7.83
CA THR A 30 -13.07 -27.05 -8.00
C THR A 30 -13.36 -26.89 -9.48
N GLU A 31 -14.55 -27.33 -9.89
CA GLU A 31 -15.07 -27.19 -11.24
C GLU A 31 -15.95 -25.94 -11.35
N PHE A 32 -15.63 -25.05 -12.28
CA PHE A 32 -16.32 -23.77 -12.45
C PHE A 32 -16.41 -23.36 -13.92
N CYS A 33 -17.35 -22.45 -14.21
CA CYS A 33 -17.56 -21.92 -15.55
C CYS A 33 -16.50 -20.86 -15.91
N SER A 34 -15.86 -20.98 -17.07
CA SER A 34 -14.89 -19.98 -17.56
C SER A 34 -15.49 -18.59 -17.82
N GLY A 35 -16.80 -18.50 -18.06
CA GLY A 35 -17.52 -17.25 -18.32
C GLY A 35 -17.91 -16.50 -17.04
N CYS A 36 -18.79 -17.10 -16.22
CA CYS A 36 -19.36 -16.46 -15.03
C CYS A 36 -18.64 -16.81 -13.72
N ARG A 37 -17.73 -17.81 -13.72
CA ARG A 37 -16.99 -18.31 -12.54
C ARG A 37 -17.85 -18.93 -11.43
N ALA A 38 -19.14 -19.10 -11.66
CA ALA A 38 -20.01 -19.93 -10.82
C ALA A 38 -19.67 -21.42 -11.02
N THR A 39 -20.31 -22.28 -10.24
CA THR A 39 -20.30 -23.74 -10.46
C THR A 39 -20.64 -24.07 -11.91
N TRP A 40 -19.94 -25.05 -12.48
CA TRP A 40 -20.14 -25.44 -13.87
C TRP A 40 -21.60 -25.84 -14.14
N HIS A 41 -22.17 -25.26 -15.20
CA HIS A 41 -23.58 -25.38 -15.53
C HIS A 41 -23.76 -25.78 -17.01
N PRO A 42 -23.60 -27.08 -17.35
CA PRO A 42 -23.63 -27.53 -18.74
C PRO A 42 -25.00 -27.26 -19.38
N GLY A 43 -24.99 -26.70 -20.58
CA GLY A 43 -26.21 -26.43 -21.37
C GLY A 43 -27.09 -25.28 -20.86
N LYS A 44 -26.71 -24.61 -19.77
CA LYS A 44 -27.40 -23.41 -19.28
C LYS A 44 -26.58 -22.17 -19.64
N PRO A 45 -27.22 -21.08 -20.10
CA PRO A 45 -26.51 -19.81 -20.28
C PRO A 45 -25.99 -19.33 -18.93
N CYS A 46 -24.88 -18.57 -18.95
CA CYS A 46 -24.42 -17.91 -17.75
C CYS A 46 -25.54 -17.05 -17.19
N PRO A 47 -25.80 -17.10 -15.86
CA PRO A 47 -26.77 -16.20 -15.26
C PRO A 47 -26.37 -14.77 -15.64
N PRO A 48 -27.35 -13.90 -15.96
CA PRO A 48 -27.05 -12.48 -16.11
C PRO A 48 -26.33 -12.01 -14.85
N PRO A 49 -25.47 -10.99 -14.92
CA PRO A 49 -24.86 -10.39 -13.74
C PRO A 49 -25.98 -9.83 -12.86
N THR A 50 -26.57 -10.68 -12.03
CA THR A 50 -27.60 -10.31 -11.08
C THR A 50 -26.87 -9.51 -10.03
N THR A 51 -27.19 -8.23 -9.94
CA THR A 51 -26.80 -7.34 -8.85
C THR A 51 -27.25 -7.83 -7.47
N HIS A 52 -27.86 -9.01 -7.38
CA HIS A 52 -28.59 -9.55 -6.24
C HIS A 52 -28.04 -10.88 -5.69
N ASP A 53 -27.16 -11.60 -6.39
CA ASP A 53 -26.58 -12.86 -5.89
C ASP A 53 -25.12 -12.70 -5.43
N MET A 54 -24.70 -11.46 -5.18
CA MET A 54 -23.63 -11.26 -4.23
C MET A 54 -24.20 -11.45 -2.84
N PRO A 55 -23.48 -12.14 -1.92
CA PRO A 55 -23.89 -12.20 -0.53
C PRO A 55 -24.11 -10.75 -0.08
N THR A 56 -25.38 -10.40 0.11
CA THR A 56 -25.79 -9.07 0.52
C THR A 56 -25.48 -9.02 2.00
N PHE A 57 -24.22 -8.75 2.33
CA PHE A 57 -23.87 -8.26 3.64
C PHE A 57 -24.56 -6.90 3.74
N ASP A 58 -25.49 -6.74 4.70
CA ASP A 58 -26.10 -5.45 5.04
C ASP A 58 -25.01 -4.45 5.38
N SER A 59 -24.44 -3.80 4.37
CA SER A 59 -23.33 -2.88 4.54
C SER A 59 -22.97 -2.24 3.20
N ASP A 60 -23.19 -0.93 3.09
CA ASP A 60 -22.54 -0.07 2.09
C ASP A 60 -21.01 -0.15 2.10
N LEU A 61 -20.44 -0.95 3.00
CA LEU A 61 -19.03 -1.20 3.26
C LEU A 61 -18.47 -2.41 2.51
N ILE A 62 -19.25 -3.43 2.14
CA ILE A 62 -18.70 -4.64 1.49
C ILE A 62 -19.40 -4.90 0.16
N LYS A 63 -18.62 -5.01 -0.92
CA LYS A 63 -19.07 -5.46 -2.24
C LYS A 63 -18.04 -6.36 -2.88
N CYS A 64 -18.48 -7.20 -3.80
CA CYS A 64 -17.57 -8.09 -4.48
C CYS A 64 -17.06 -7.50 -5.80
N CYS A 65 -15.82 -7.83 -6.15
CA CYS A 65 -15.21 -7.45 -7.42
C CYS A 65 -16.05 -7.95 -8.62
N PRO A 66 -16.42 -7.10 -9.59
CA PRO A 66 -17.23 -7.52 -10.74
C PRO A 66 -16.48 -8.49 -11.67
N MET A 67 -15.14 -8.51 -11.61
CA MET A 67 -14.33 -9.42 -12.42
C MET A 67 -14.06 -10.75 -11.76
N CYS A 68 -13.83 -10.82 -10.45
CA CYS A 68 -13.40 -12.08 -9.80
C CYS A 68 -14.17 -12.47 -8.54
N SER A 69 -15.26 -11.76 -8.24
CA SER A 69 -16.20 -12.03 -7.15
C SER A 69 -15.63 -12.10 -5.74
N VAL A 70 -14.40 -11.62 -5.55
CA VAL A 70 -13.82 -11.54 -4.20
C VAL A 70 -14.49 -10.42 -3.44
N PRO A 71 -14.84 -10.62 -2.15
CA PRO A 71 -15.34 -9.54 -1.31
C PRO A 71 -14.25 -8.48 -1.14
N ILE A 72 -14.67 -7.23 -1.26
CA ILE A 72 -13.85 -6.03 -1.12
C ILE A 72 -14.58 -5.11 -0.15
N GLU A 73 -13.88 -4.71 0.89
CA GLU A 73 -14.33 -3.65 1.78
C GLU A 73 -14.07 -2.29 1.14
N LYS A 74 -15.00 -1.34 1.29
CA LYS A 74 -14.92 0.00 0.73
C LYS A 74 -13.80 0.77 1.41
N ASP A 75 -12.87 1.28 0.62
CA ASP A 75 -11.88 2.23 1.14
C ASP A 75 -12.59 3.52 1.57
N GLU A 76 -12.34 3.98 2.80
CA GLU A 76 -12.94 5.22 3.31
C GLU A 76 -12.62 6.40 2.36
N GLY A 77 -13.67 6.93 1.73
CA GLY A 77 -13.58 8.10 0.85
C GLY A 77 -13.15 7.85 -0.59
N CYS A 78 -12.89 6.62 -1.07
CA CYS A 78 -12.61 6.40 -2.50
C CYS A 78 -13.67 5.55 -3.17
N ALA A 79 -14.23 6.04 -4.28
CA ALA A 79 -15.16 5.27 -5.09
C ALA A 79 -14.51 4.47 -6.21
N GLN A 80 -13.29 4.84 -6.63
CA GLN A 80 -12.51 4.04 -7.57
C GLN A 80 -11.78 2.97 -6.77
N MET A 81 -12.16 1.71 -6.98
CA MET A 81 -11.62 0.58 -6.25
C MET A 81 -10.71 -0.25 -7.14
N LEU A 82 -9.61 -0.74 -6.56
CA LEU A 82 -8.68 -1.67 -7.19
C LEU A 82 -8.82 -3.04 -6.51
N CYS A 83 -9.21 -4.06 -7.26
CA CYS A 83 -9.22 -5.42 -6.73
C CYS A 83 -7.77 -5.91 -6.52
N LYS A 84 -7.38 -6.12 -5.25
CA LYS A 84 -6.01 -6.58 -4.92
C LYS A 84 -5.66 -7.94 -5.54
N ARG A 85 -6.65 -8.80 -5.78
CA ARG A 85 -6.49 -10.14 -6.39
C ARG A 85 -6.29 -10.08 -7.91
N CYS A 86 -7.24 -9.52 -8.66
CA CYS A 86 -7.21 -9.53 -10.12
C CYS A 86 -6.72 -8.24 -10.78
N LYS A 87 -6.38 -7.22 -9.99
CA LYS A 87 -5.94 -5.88 -10.43
C LYS A 87 -6.95 -5.09 -11.27
N HIS A 88 -8.19 -5.55 -11.33
CA HIS A 88 -9.26 -4.84 -11.99
C HIS A 88 -9.64 -3.56 -11.23
N VAL A 89 -9.76 -2.45 -11.95
CA VAL A 89 -10.20 -1.15 -11.44
C VAL A 89 -11.67 -0.96 -11.79
N PHE A 90 -12.50 -0.59 -10.82
CA PHE A 90 -13.93 -0.42 -11.02
C PHE A 90 -14.54 0.68 -10.13
N CYS A 91 -15.72 1.15 -10.49
CA CYS A 91 -16.50 2.12 -9.69
C CYS A 91 -17.32 1.41 -8.61
N TRP A 92 -17.22 1.83 -7.35
CA TRP A 92 -17.98 1.27 -6.23
C TRP A 92 -19.50 1.37 -6.40
N TYR A 93 -19.98 2.43 -7.03
CA TYR A 93 -21.42 2.71 -7.12
C TYR A 93 -22.10 1.97 -8.25
N CYS A 94 -21.51 1.94 -9.44
CA CYS A 94 -22.12 1.35 -10.62
C CYS A 94 -21.45 0.05 -11.07
N LEU A 95 -20.36 -0.36 -10.42
CA LEU A 95 -19.58 -1.57 -10.73
C LEU A 95 -19.01 -1.60 -12.16
N ALA A 96 -19.03 -0.47 -12.87
CA ALA A 96 -18.43 -0.35 -14.20
C ALA A 96 -16.90 -0.50 -14.11
N SER A 97 -16.33 -1.18 -15.11
CA SER A 97 -14.88 -1.22 -15.31
C SER A 97 -14.35 0.20 -15.56
N LEU A 98 -13.25 0.52 -14.91
CA LEU A 98 -12.48 1.75 -15.07
C LEU A 98 -11.03 1.46 -15.45
N ASP A 99 -10.73 0.26 -15.97
CA ASP A 99 -9.37 -0.14 -16.33
C ASP A 99 -8.73 0.83 -17.35
N ASP A 100 -9.54 1.40 -18.26
CA ASP A 100 -9.11 2.36 -19.28
C ASP A 100 -9.40 3.83 -18.92
N ASP A 101 -10.05 4.12 -17.78
CA ASP A 101 -10.42 5.48 -17.37
C ASP A 101 -9.38 6.12 -16.45
N PHE A 102 -8.16 6.25 -16.95
CA PHE A 102 -7.02 6.83 -16.23
C PHE A 102 -7.23 8.30 -15.81
N LEU A 103 -8.12 9.01 -16.51
CA LEU A 103 -8.38 10.43 -16.30
C LEU A 103 -9.56 10.70 -15.36
N LEU A 104 -10.17 9.66 -14.78
CA LEU A 104 -11.33 9.76 -13.88
C LEU A 104 -12.56 10.42 -14.55
N ARG A 105 -12.68 10.33 -15.89
CA ARG A 105 -13.75 10.99 -16.66
C ARG A 105 -15.13 10.45 -16.28
N HIS A 106 -15.20 9.22 -15.78
CA HIS A 106 -16.40 8.62 -15.24
C HIS A 106 -17.05 9.46 -14.14
N TYR A 107 -16.26 10.22 -13.36
CA TYR A 107 -16.75 11.05 -12.26
C TYR A 107 -17.07 12.50 -12.65
N ASP A 108 -16.87 12.88 -13.91
CA ASP A 108 -17.18 14.23 -14.41
C ASP A 108 -18.65 14.36 -14.87
N LYS A 109 -19.30 13.24 -15.20
CA LYS A 109 -20.64 13.19 -15.82
C LYS A 109 -21.48 12.01 -15.31
N GLY A 110 -22.79 12.06 -15.58
CA GLY A 110 -23.69 10.94 -15.30
C GLY A 110 -23.95 10.66 -13.81
N PRO A 111 -24.42 9.46 -13.45
CA PRO A 111 -24.92 9.11 -12.11
C PRO A 111 -23.82 9.01 -11.02
N CYS A 112 -22.56 8.92 -11.45
CA CYS A 112 -21.38 8.85 -10.59
C CYS A 112 -20.66 10.22 -10.46
N LYS A 113 -21.23 11.28 -11.05
CA LYS A 113 -20.64 12.62 -11.01
C LYS A 113 -20.36 13.07 -9.57
N ASN A 114 -19.16 13.61 -9.32
CA ASN A 114 -18.70 14.11 -8.02
C ASN A 114 -18.66 13.08 -6.88
N LYS A 115 -18.79 11.77 -7.17
CA LYS A 115 -18.81 10.73 -6.12
C LYS A 115 -17.46 10.06 -5.87
N LEU A 116 -16.35 10.57 -6.41
CA LEU A 116 -15.02 9.96 -6.23
C LEU A 116 -14.60 9.89 -4.74
N GLY A 117 -15.04 10.85 -3.93
CA GLY A 117 -14.94 10.86 -2.47
C GLY A 117 -13.66 11.49 -1.91
N HIS A 118 -12.58 11.61 -2.70
CA HIS A 118 -11.40 12.40 -2.36
C HIS A 118 -11.32 13.65 -3.25
N SER A 119 -11.03 14.81 -2.65
CA SER A 119 -10.76 16.02 -3.41
C SER A 119 -9.37 15.91 -4.04
N ARG A 120 -9.24 16.23 -5.34
CA ARG A 120 -7.95 16.20 -6.08
C ARG A 120 -6.85 17.01 -5.36
N ALA A 121 -7.25 17.98 -4.54
CA ALA A 121 -6.39 18.79 -3.69
C ALA A 121 -5.66 18.00 -2.59
N SER A 122 -6.25 16.97 -1.97
CA SER A 122 -5.59 16.24 -0.86
C SER A 122 -4.39 15.43 -1.34
N VAL A 123 -4.50 14.79 -2.50
CA VAL A 123 -3.41 14.04 -3.12
C VAL A 123 -2.28 14.97 -3.58
N ILE A 124 -2.62 16.14 -4.12
CA ILE A 124 -1.63 17.16 -4.51
C ILE A 124 -0.95 17.72 -3.26
N TRP A 125 -1.71 18.04 -2.20
CA TRP A 125 -1.20 18.56 -0.93
C TRP A 125 -0.22 17.60 -0.26
N HIS A 126 -0.54 16.31 -0.25
CA HIS A 126 0.33 15.27 0.33
C HIS A 126 1.64 15.12 -0.46
N ARG A 127 1.59 15.26 -1.79
CA ARG A 127 2.79 15.25 -2.64
C ARG A 127 3.66 16.49 -2.43
N THR A 128 3.06 17.67 -2.33
CA THR A 128 3.81 18.92 -2.06
C THR A 128 4.35 19.00 -0.63
N GLN A 129 3.65 18.43 0.34
CA GLN A 129 4.07 18.41 1.75
C GLN A 129 5.34 17.59 1.95
N VAL A 130 5.44 16.43 1.31
CA VAL A 130 6.64 15.57 1.40
C VAL A 130 7.86 16.28 0.81
N ILE A 131 7.71 16.93 -0.35
CA ILE A 131 8.78 17.73 -0.98
C ILE A 131 9.22 18.87 -0.05
N GLY A 132 8.27 19.57 0.58
CA GLY A 132 8.56 20.64 1.53
C GLY A 132 9.30 20.17 2.78
N ILE A 133 8.96 19.01 3.33
CA ILE A 133 9.64 18.41 4.49
C ILE A 133 11.10 18.10 4.16
N PHE A 134 11.36 17.44 3.04
CA PHE A 134 12.74 17.10 2.64
C PHE A 134 13.58 18.35 2.37
N ALA A 135 13.02 19.35 1.68
CA ALA A 135 13.71 20.62 1.47
C ALA A 135 13.98 21.36 2.80
N GLY A 136 13.01 21.37 3.71
CA GLY A 136 13.13 22.01 5.03
C GLY A 136 14.20 21.35 5.91
N PHE A 137 14.21 20.03 6.03
CA PHE A 137 15.25 19.31 6.77
C PHE A 137 16.64 19.50 6.15
N GLY A 138 16.74 19.50 4.81
CA GLY A 138 18.00 19.78 4.13
C GLY A 138 18.56 21.16 4.46
N ILE A 139 17.73 22.20 4.41
CA ILE A 139 18.12 23.58 4.75
C ILE A 139 18.49 23.68 6.23
N LEU A 140 17.71 23.06 7.13
CA LEU A 140 17.99 23.06 8.56
C LEU A 140 19.36 22.45 8.87
N LEU A 141 19.69 21.30 8.27
CA LEU A 141 20.98 20.64 8.47
C LEU A 141 22.14 21.47 7.89
N LEU A 142 21.94 22.11 6.74
CA LEU A 142 22.95 23.02 6.16
C LEU A 142 23.25 24.23 7.05
N VAL A 143 22.24 24.79 7.73
CA VAL A 143 22.43 25.94 8.63
C VAL A 143 22.94 25.51 10.01
N ALA A 144 22.44 24.38 10.52
CA ALA A 144 22.87 23.84 11.81
C ALA A 144 24.31 23.30 11.77
N SER A 145 24.77 22.76 10.63
CA SER A 145 26.11 22.17 10.52
C SER A 145 27.25 23.17 10.85
N PRO A 146 27.29 24.40 10.30
CA PRO A 146 28.27 25.42 10.69
C PRO A 146 28.20 25.80 12.18
N LEU A 147 26.99 25.95 12.74
CA LEU A 147 26.80 26.29 14.14
C LEU A 147 27.28 25.17 15.07
N LEU A 148 27.03 23.91 14.70
CA LEU A 148 27.50 22.74 15.43
C LEU A 148 29.01 22.57 15.33
N LEU A 149 29.62 22.84 14.18
CA LEU A 149 31.08 22.81 14.01
C LEU A 149 31.78 23.89 14.84
N LEU A 150 31.18 25.08 14.98
CA LEU A 150 31.69 26.15 15.84
C LEU A 150 31.50 25.86 17.33
N ALA A 151 30.41 25.21 17.71
CA ALA A 151 30.13 24.85 19.10
C ALA A 151 30.84 23.56 19.56
N ALA A 152 31.23 22.68 18.64
CA ALA A 152 31.85 21.39 18.94
C ALA A 152 33.13 21.48 19.81
N PRO A 153 34.09 22.39 19.56
CA PRO A 153 35.26 22.54 20.42
C PRO A 153 34.88 22.94 21.85
N CYS A 154 33.92 23.85 22.00
CA CYS A 154 33.43 24.29 23.30
C CYS A 154 32.69 23.17 24.04
N ILE A 155 31.85 22.40 23.34
CA ILE A 155 31.09 21.28 23.92
C ILE A 155 32.04 20.16 24.36
N VAL A 156 33.02 19.80 23.53
CA VAL A 156 34.04 18.78 23.84
C VAL A 156 34.91 19.23 25.02
N CYS A 157 35.40 20.47 25.03
CA CYS A 157 36.18 21.01 26.15
C CYS A 157 35.37 21.10 27.45
N CYS A 158 34.08 21.47 27.40
CA CYS A 158 33.21 21.48 28.57
C CYS A 158 32.93 20.07 29.11
N LYS A 159 32.80 19.07 28.23
CA LYS A 159 32.67 17.65 28.62
C LYS A 159 33.96 17.14 29.26
N CYS A 160 35.13 17.51 28.72
CA CYS A 160 36.44 17.15 29.27
C CYS A 160 36.66 17.75 30.67
N ARG A 161 36.29 19.02 30.91
CA ARG A 161 36.41 19.65 32.23
C ARG A 161 35.52 18.97 33.29
N VAL A 162 34.33 18.50 32.89
CA VAL A 162 33.43 17.70 33.74
C VAL A 162 34.03 16.32 34.07
N CYS A 163 34.77 15.71 33.14
CA CYS A 163 35.46 14.43 33.39
C CYS A 163 36.72 14.57 34.26
N THR A 164 37.53 15.62 34.08
CA THR A 164 38.76 15.85 34.87
C THR A 164 38.47 16.20 36.34
N SER A 165 37.26 16.67 36.66
CA SER A 165 36.85 16.99 38.03
C SER A 165 36.55 15.73 38.89
N GLY A 166 36.52 14.54 38.29
CA GLY A 166 36.03 13.30 38.93
C GLY A 166 37.06 12.19 39.20
N SER A 167 38.30 12.29 38.73
CA SER A 167 39.33 11.25 38.94
C SER A 167 40.53 11.80 39.72
N LYS A 168 40.42 11.70 41.05
CA LYS A 168 41.56 11.65 41.98
C LYS A 168 42.06 10.20 42.01
N LEU A 169 43.33 9.99 42.42
CA LEU A 169 44.04 8.73 42.72
C LEU A 169 44.85 8.19 41.52
N ASP A 170 46.10 7.71 41.61
CA ASP A 170 47.21 7.73 42.58
C ASP A 170 48.46 7.27 41.76
N ASP A 171 49.67 7.68 42.16
CA ASP A 171 50.98 7.19 41.69
C ASP A 171 51.16 5.68 41.99
N PRO A 172 51.98 4.90 41.23
CA PRO A 172 53.42 4.88 41.52
C PRO A 172 54.40 4.60 40.34
N ASP A 173 55.63 5.10 40.53
CA ASP A 173 56.98 4.53 40.31
C ASP A 173 57.36 3.85 38.98
N ASP A 174 58.44 4.37 38.35
CA ASP A 174 59.63 3.57 37.95
C ASP A 174 60.79 4.49 37.49
N ASP A 175 61.75 4.68 38.41
CA ASP A 175 63.15 4.24 38.32
C ASP A 175 64.21 4.86 37.34
N ILE A 176 65.34 5.27 37.98
CA ILE A 176 66.76 4.95 37.69
C ILE A 176 67.79 6.08 37.38
N ILE A 177 68.64 6.32 38.41
CA ILE A 177 70.14 6.37 38.51
C ILE A 177 70.97 7.49 37.82
N ASP A 178 71.78 8.28 38.58
CA ASP A 178 73.26 8.10 38.78
C ASP A 178 73.98 9.17 39.67
N GLU A 179 74.92 8.67 40.51
CA GLU A 179 76.20 9.20 41.12
C GLU A 179 76.40 10.66 41.64
N PRO A 180 77.49 11.02 42.39
CA PRO A 180 78.63 10.23 42.93
C PRO A 180 79.04 10.47 44.42
N ASN A 181 79.98 9.57 44.85
CA ASN A 181 80.96 9.59 45.95
C ASN A 181 80.61 8.89 47.29
#